data_AF-A0A2U0S5X1-F1
#
_entry.id   AF-A0A2U0S5X1-F1
#
_cell.length_a   1.000
_cell.length_b   1.000
_cell.length_c   1.000
_cell.angle_alpha   90.00
_cell.angle_beta   90.00
_cell.angle_gamma   90.00
#
_symmetry.space_group_name_H-M   'P 1'
#
loop_
_entity.id
_entity.type
_entity.pdbx_description
1 polymer ?
#
loop_
_entity_poly.entity_id
_entity_poly.type
_entity_poly.pdbx_seq_one_letter_code
_entity_poly.pdbx_strand_id
1 'polypeptide(L)'
;MAEIMEAAKESQLKTRIMYRVNLSFSQVKEYVSFLTEMGFLKVQIENKKKSYKTTAKGNKYIENYIEMANLLKPQEREVAMIMR
;
A
#
# COMPACT_ATOMS: atom_id res chain seq x y z
N MET A 1 1.61 1.34 5.42
CA MET A 1 1.61 2.24 4.24
C MET A 1 1.25 1.52 2.94
N ALA A 2 1.92 0.40 2.60
CA ALA A 2 1.58 -0.41 1.42
C ALA A 2 0.10 -0.86 1.41
N GLU A 3 -0.43 -1.35 2.54
CA GLU A 3 -1.85 -1.74 2.65
C GLU A 3 -2.83 -0.60 2.34
N ILE A 4 -2.52 0.64 2.74
CA ILE A 4 -3.37 1.81 2.45
C ILE A 4 -3.36 2.11 0.94
N MET A 5 -2.18 2.05 0.31
CA MET A 5 -2.05 2.25 -1.13
C MET A 5 -2.67 1.08 -1.93
N GLU A 6 -2.59 -0.14 -1.42
CA GLU A 6 -3.28 -1.29 -2.02
C GLU A 6 -4.80 -1.11 -1.96
N ALA A 7 -5.33 -0.79 -0.78
CA ALA A 7 -6.75 -0.54 -0.57
C ALA A 7 -7.29 0.63 -1.41
N ALA A 8 -6.42 1.56 -1.82
CA ALA A 8 -6.77 2.75 -2.60
C ALA A 8 -6.48 2.64 -4.11
N LYS A 9 -6.08 1.46 -4.65
CA LYS A 9 -5.84 1.29 -6.10
C LYS A 9 -7.05 1.70 -6.96
N GLU A 10 -8.25 1.34 -6.52
CA GLU A 10 -9.51 1.61 -7.21
C GLU A 10 -10.30 2.79 -6.60
N SER A 11 -9.67 3.95 -6.37
CA SER A 11 -10.31 5.17 -5.81
C SER A 11 -11.33 4.90 -4.68
N GLN A 12 -10.87 4.95 -3.43
CA GLN A 12 -11.72 4.59 -2.30
C GLN A 12 -11.97 5.76 -1.35
N LEU A 13 -13.14 5.73 -0.71
CA LEU A 13 -13.44 6.63 0.40
C LEU A 13 -12.50 6.31 1.58
N LYS A 14 -12.15 7.34 2.35
CA LYS A 14 -11.30 7.17 3.55
C LYS A 14 -11.86 6.12 4.52
N THR A 15 -13.18 6.10 4.70
CA THR A 15 -13.87 5.13 5.55
C THR A 15 -13.70 3.70 5.03
N ARG A 16 -13.80 3.49 3.71
CA ARG A 16 -13.55 2.17 3.11
C ARG A 16 -12.10 1.72 3.25
N ILE A 17 -11.15 2.65 3.16
CA ILE A 17 -9.74 2.35 3.44
C ILE A 17 -9.57 1.92 4.90
N MET A 18 -10.16 2.66 5.85
CA MET A 18 -10.08 2.34 7.28
C MET A 18 -10.56 0.93 7.61
N TYR A 19 -11.65 0.48 7.01
CA TYR A 19 -12.19 -0.86 7.26
C TYR A 19 -11.43 -2.00 6.55
N ARG A 20 -10.51 -1.69 5.63
CA ARG A 20 -9.78 -2.69 4.83
C ARG A 20 -8.35 -2.95 5.30
N VAL A 21 -7.84 -2.14 6.23
CA VAL A 21 -6.44 -2.21 6.67
C VAL A 21 -6.37 -2.56 8.15
N ASN A 22 -5.31 -3.24 8.55
CA ASN A 22 -5.10 -3.61 9.96
C ASN A 22 -4.41 -2.47 10.73
N LEU A 23 -5.06 -1.30 10.78
CA LEU A 23 -4.52 -0.09 11.42
C LEU A 23 -5.59 0.62 12.23
N SER A 24 -5.17 1.34 13.27
CA SER A 24 -6.09 2.20 14.04
C SER A 24 -6.58 3.39 13.21
N PHE A 25 -7.72 3.98 13.60
CA PHE A 25 -8.24 5.16 12.91
C PHE A 25 -7.26 6.34 12.89
N SER A 26 -6.48 6.52 13.96
CA SER A 26 -5.45 7.56 14.04
C SER A 26 -4.33 7.30 13.02
N GLN A 27 -3.83 6.06 12.97
CA GLN A 27 -2.80 5.64 12.00
C GLN A 27 -3.27 5.83 10.56
N VAL A 28 -4.50 5.41 10.23
CA VAL A 28 -5.02 5.60 8.86
C VAL A 28 -5.15 7.08 8.52
N LYS A 29 -5.58 7.93 9.47
CA LYS A 29 -5.68 9.37 9.24
C LYS A 29 -4.33 9.98 8.94
N GLU A 30 -3.32 9.68 9.75
CA GLU A 30 -1.96 10.19 9.61
C GLU A 30 -1.31 9.70 8.31
N TYR A 31 -1.33 8.39 8.06
CA TYR A 31 -0.72 7.83 6.87
C TYR A 31 -1.41 8.23 5.58
N VAL A 32 -2.74 8.39 5.55
CA VAL A 32 -3.42 8.93 4.36
C VAL A 32 -2.99 10.37 4.08
N SER A 33 -2.80 11.21 5.11
CA SER A 33 -2.28 12.57 4.93
C SER A 33 -0.86 12.53 4.36
N PHE A 34 0.03 11.81 5.04
CA PHE A 34 1.43 11.66 4.65
C PHE A 34 1.59 11.13 3.22
N LEU A 35 0.87 10.06 2.86
CA LEU A 35 0.95 9.48 1.52
C LEU A 35 0.38 10.42 0.44
N THR A 36 -0.60 11.26 0.79
CA THR A 36 -1.11 12.30 -0.12
C THR A 36 -0.08 13.41 -0.32
N GLU A 37 0.52 13.91 0.76
CA GLU A 37 1.58 14.94 0.74
C GLU A 37 2.79 14.47 -0.06
N MET A 38 3.16 13.19 0.07
CA MET A 38 4.26 12.59 -0.69
C MET A 38 3.90 12.24 -2.15
N GLY A 39 2.65 12.46 -2.58
CA GLY A 39 2.17 12.20 -3.94
C GLY A 39 2.00 10.72 -4.28
N PHE A 40 1.96 9.84 -3.28
CA PHE A 40 1.67 8.42 -3.45
C PHE A 40 0.15 8.15 -3.56
N LEU A 41 -0.66 9.01 -2.95
CA LEU A 41 -2.11 9.08 -3.14
C LEU A 41 -2.49 10.39 -3.81
N LYS A 42 -3.48 10.35 -4.68
CA LYS A 42 -4.20 11.53 -5.18
C LYS A 42 -5.58 11.61 -4.55
N VAL A 43 -6.01 12.83 -4.27
CA VAL A 43 -7.37 13.12 -3.83
C VAL A 43 -8.26 13.35 -5.04
N GLN A 44 -9.45 12.74 -5.05
CA GLN A 44 -10.50 13.05 -6.01
C GLN A 44 -11.74 13.55 -5.25
N ILE A 45 -12.39 14.56 -5.80
CA ILE A 45 -13.60 15.15 -5.21
C ILE A 45 -14.71 15.06 -6.25
N GLU A 46 -15.71 14.24 -5.98
CA GLU A 46 -16.89 14.06 -6.83
C GLU A 46 -18.14 14.13 -5.95
N ASN A 47 -19.13 14.93 -6.34
CA ASN A 47 -20.39 15.07 -5.59
C ASN A 47 -20.18 15.33 -4.07
N LYS A 48 -19.25 16.23 -3.73
CA LYS A 48 -18.83 16.57 -2.35
C LYS A 48 -18.24 15.39 -1.54
N LYS A 49 -17.95 14.25 -2.18
CA LYS A 49 -17.28 13.10 -1.57
C LYS A 49 -15.79 13.12 -1.92
N LYS A 50 -14.96 12.95 -0.90
CA LYS A 50 -13.49 12.85 -1.03
C LYS A 50 -13.07 11.38 -1.08
N SER A 51 -12.50 10.96 -2.20
CA SER A 51 -11.86 9.66 -2.36
C SER A 51 -10.35 9.79 -2.58
N TYR A 52 -9.64 8.69 -2.37
CA TYR A 52 -8.20 8.59 -2.48
C TYR A 52 -7.87 7.49 -3.46
N LYS A 53 -7.00 7.78 -4.42
CA LYS A 53 -6.53 6.83 -5.41
C LYS A 53 -5.01 6.75 -5.39
N THR A 54 -4.47 5.55 -5.44
CA THR A 54 -3.02 5.35 -5.57
C THR A 54 -2.53 5.88 -6.91
N THR A 55 -1.44 6.64 -6.88
CA THR A 55 -0.83 7.23 -8.07
C THR A 55 0.11 6.22 -8.74
N ALA A 56 0.57 6.53 -9.95
CA ALA A 56 1.64 5.75 -10.59
C ALA A 56 2.91 5.70 -9.74
N LYS A 57 3.25 6.80 -9.05
CA LYS A 57 4.35 6.87 -8.07
C LYS A 57 4.13 5.90 -6.91
N GLY A 58 2.90 5.82 -6.39
CA GLY A 58 2.51 4.87 -5.34
C GLY A 58 2.63 3.42 -5.78
N ASN A 59 2.15 3.08 -6.98
CA ASN A 59 2.26 1.72 -7.51
C ASN A 59 3.72 1.31 -7.69
N LYS A 60 4.55 2.18 -8.29
CA LYS A 60 5.98 1.92 -8.47
C LYS A 60 6.72 1.72 -7.15
N TYR A 61 6.34 2.45 -6.10
CA TYR A 61 6.90 2.24 -4.77
C TYR A 61 6.60 0.83 -4.23
N ILE A 62 5.35 0.36 -4.39
CA ILE A 62 4.95 -0.99 -3.94
C ILE A 62 5.71 -2.06 -4.73
N GLU A 63 5.80 -1.92 -6.05
CA GLU A 63 6.56 -2.84 -6.92
C GLU A 63 8.02 -2.95 -6.48
N ASN A 64 8.71 -1.81 -6.35
CA ASN A 64 10.10 -1.77 -5.89
C ASN A 64 10.27 -2.40 -4.50
N TYR A 65 9.33 -2.16 -3.58
CA TYR A 65 9.37 -2.76 -2.25
C TYR A 65 9.26 -4.29 -2.29
N ILE A 66 8.36 -4.83 -3.13
CA ILE A 66 8.21 -6.27 -3.32
C ILE A 66 9.47 -6.88 -3.95
N GLU A 67 10.04 -6.22 -4.95
CA GLU A 67 11.29 -6.65 -5.59
C GLU A 67 12.44 -6.70 -4.58
N MET A 68 12.63 -5.64 -3.80
CA MET A 68 13.64 -5.61 -2.73
C MET A 68 13.42 -6.70 -1.70
N ALA A 69 12.17 -6.91 -1.26
CA ALA A 69 11.83 -7.97 -0.32
C ALA A 69 12.17 -9.36 -0.89
N ASN A 70 11.94 -9.59 -2.18
CA ASN A 70 12.29 -10.84 -2.85
C ASN A 70 13.80 -11.05 -2.97
N LEU A 71 14.58 -10.00 -3.24
CA LEU A 71 16.05 -10.07 -3.27
C LEU A 71 16.66 -10.39 -1.91
N LEU A 72 16.01 -9.95 -0.82
CA LEU A 72 16.42 -10.20 0.56
C LEU A 72 15.94 -11.55 1.11
N LYS A 73 15.11 -12.29 0.37
CA LYS A 73 14.73 -13.65 0.79
C LYS A 73 16.00 -14.50 0.80
N PRO A 74 16.30 -15.20 1.91
CA PRO A 74 17.37 -16.18 1.93
C PRO A 74 17.18 -17.13 0.75
N GLN A 75 18.24 -17.36 -0.02
CA GLN A 75 18.24 -18.43 -0.99
C GLN A 75 17.99 -19.71 -0.19
N GLU A 76 16.83 -20.35 -0.37
CA GLU A 76 16.59 -21.72 0.08
C GLU A 76 17.53 -22.63 -0.72
N ARG A 77 18.82 -22.60 -0.37
CA ARG A 77 19.83 -23.47 -0.95
C ARG A 77 19.60 -24.86 -0.38
N GLU A 78 19.10 -25.76 -1.22
CA GLU A 78 19.54 -27.16 -1.29
C GLU A 78 19.26 -28.09 -0.09
N VAL A 79 18.57 -27.67 0.97
CA VAL A 79 18.25 -28.57 2.09
C VAL A 79 17.24 -29.66 1.69
N ALA A 80 16.39 -29.40 0.70
CA ALA A 80 15.42 -30.37 0.20
C ALA A 80 16.06 -31.54 -0.61
N MET A 81 17.30 -31.40 -1.07
CA MET A 81 17.98 -32.45 -1.84
C MET A 81 18.75 -33.44 -0.95
N ILE A 82 19.00 -33.09 0.32
CA ILE A 82 19.67 -33.94 1.32
C ILE A 82 18.67 -34.83 2.10
N MET A 83 17.37 -34.56 1.97
CA MET A 83 16.27 -35.32 2.61
C MET A 83 15.58 -36.32 1.66
N ARG A 84 16.33 -36.93 0.74
CA ARG A 84 15.85 -38.06 -0.09
C ARG A 84 16.81 -39.23 -0.02
#